data_AF-A0A7S3AIK6-F1
#
_entry.id   AF-A0A7S3AIK6-F1
#
_cell.length_a   1.000
_cell.length_b   1.000
_cell.length_c   1.000
_cell.angle_alpha   90.00
_cell.angle_beta   90.00
_cell.angle_gamma   90.00
#
_symmetry.space_group_name_H-M   'P 1'
#
loop_
_entity.id
_entity.type
_entity.pdbx_description
1 polymer ?
#
loop_
_entity_poly.entity_id
_entity_poly.type
_entity_poly.pdbx_seq_one_letter_code
_entity_poly.pdbx_strand_id
1 'polypeptide(L)'
;RMATAFDLQIGSLNLRLFKPSLEAMGGWLDALNGDAEDNEASELQTWINPWDSGLFSHMCQWDLTGLRVLDVGCGLGLAGVVAGLRGAASVCMSDRSKTAVELALEACRANDVTAEVNGQVSDWADPDSDPAPAGTVDLLIGNEAVYVCQAIPNPSDSKPEAPDHHSVRGGQSYCASAASTAQ
;
A
#
# COMPACT_ATOMS: atom_id res chain seq x y z
N ARG A 1 -7.71 14.64 -17.86
CA ARG A 1 -7.96 13.29 -17.25
C ARG A 1 -7.29 13.31 -15.88
N MET A 2 -7.93 12.80 -14.83
CA MET A 2 -7.40 12.87 -13.46
C MET A 2 -6.22 11.90 -13.19
N ALA A 3 -6.01 10.90 -14.05
CA ALA A 3 -4.94 9.92 -13.91
C ALA A 3 -4.24 9.64 -15.25
N THR A 4 -2.98 9.22 -15.17
CA THR A 4 -2.14 8.75 -16.27
C THR A 4 -1.79 7.28 -16.05
N ALA A 5 -2.06 6.44 -17.06
CA ALA A 5 -1.69 5.03 -17.02
C ALA A 5 -0.20 4.83 -17.34
N PHE A 6 0.41 3.82 -16.74
CA PHE A 6 1.75 3.33 -17.08
C PHE A 6 1.79 1.81 -16.93
N ASP A 7 2.73 1.16 -17.61
CA ASP A 7 2.93 -0.29 -17.51
C ASP A 7 4.16 -0.58 -16.66
N LEU A 8 4.06 -1.60 -15.81
CA LEU A 8 5.14 -2.06 -14.95
C LEU A 8 5.30 -3.58 -15.10
N GLN A 9 6.50 -3.99 -15.52
CA GLN A 9 6.87 -5.39 -15.61
C GLN A 9 7.30 -5.90 -14.23
N ILE A 10 6.68 -6.96 -13.74
CA ILE A 10 7.02 -7.65 -12.49
C ILE A 10 7.06 -9.15 -12.74
N GLY A 11 8.24 -9.74 -12.65
CA GLY A 11 8.41 -11.16 -12.98
C GLY A 11 7.85 -11.45 -14.37
N SER A 12 6.87 -12.36 -14.45
CA SER A 12 6.17 -12.72 -15.69
C SER A 12 4.93 -11.86 -16.00
N LEU A 13 4.53 -10.95 -15.11
CA LEU A 13 3.34 -10.11 -15.26
C LEU A 13 3.73 -8.74 -15.83
N ASN A 14 2.90 -8.22 -16.74
CA ASN A 14 2.95 -6.84 -17.16
C ASN A 14 1.68 -6.14 -16.68
N LEU A 15 1.80 -5.23 -15.72
CA LEU A 15 0.68 -4.65 -15.02
C LEU A 15 0.42 -3.21 -15.46
N ARG A 16 -0.84 -2.90 -15.81
CA ARG A 16 -1.28 -1.54 -16.08
C ARG A 16 -1.70 -0.85 -14.78
N LEU A 17 -0.92 0.14 -14.34
CA LEU A 17 -1.16 0.93 -13.14
C LEU A 17 -1.45 2.39 -13.50
N PHE A 18 -1.89 3.17 -12.51
CA PHE A 18 -2.27 4.56 -12.70
C PHE A 18 -1.59 5.45 -11.67
N LYS A 19 -1.15 6.64 -12.10
CA LYS A 19 -0.74 7.74 -11.21
C LYS A 19 -1.67 8.92 -11.39
N PRO A 20 -1.81 9.82 -10.42
CA PRO A 20 -2.43 11.13 -10.63
C PRO A 20 -1.80 11.82 -11.85
N SER A 21 -2.61 12.54 -12.63
CA SER A 21 -2.08 13.36 -13.74
C SER A 21 -1.36 14.59 -13.20
N LEU A 22 -0.43 15.17 -13.97
CA LEU A 22 0.26 16.41 -13.57
C LEU A 22 -0.73 17.56 -13.26
N GLU A 23 -1.86 17.58 -13.97
CA GLU A 23 -2.96 18.53 -13.73
C GLU A 23 -3.63 18.29 -12.37
N ALA A 24 -3.92 17.03 -12.04
CA ALA A 24 -4.45 16.65 -10.73
C ALA A 24 -3.44 16.88 -9.59
N MET A 25 -2.14 16.77 -9.89
CA MET A 25 -1.05 17.06 -8.95
C MET A 25 -0.77 18.56 -8.81
N GLY A 26 -1.29 19.42 -9.69
CA GLY A 26 -0.97 20.85 -9.72
C GLY A 26 -1.27 21.56 -8.40
N GLY A 27 -2.44 21.30 -7.80
CA GLY A 27 -2.80 21.86 -6.49
C GLY A 27 -1.94 21.33 -5.33
N TRP A 28 -1.33 20.15 -5.50
CA TRP A 28 -0.47 19.54 -4.48
C TRP A 28 1.01 19.95 -4.60
N LEU A 29 1.47 20.21 -5.83
CA LEU A 29 2.80 20.75 -6.11
C LEU A 29 2.92 22.20 -5.62
N ASP A 30 1.85 22.98 -5.71
CA ASP A 30 1.79 24.32 -5.13
C ASP A 30 1.86 24.26 -3.59
N ALA A 31 1.28 23.22 -2.97
CA ALA A 31 1.34 22.97 -1.54
C ALA A 31 2.74 22.48 -1.08
N LEU A 32 3.47 21.72 -1.91
CA LEU A 32 4.86 21.29 -1.67
C LEU A 32 5.86 22.47 -1.64
N ASN A 33 5.56 23.57 -2.34
CA ASN A 33 6.43 24.73 -2.44
C ASN A 33 6.14 25.81 -1.37
N GLY A 34 5.12 25.60 -0.53
CA GLY A 34 4.84 26.44 0.63
C GLY A 34 5.35 25.81 1.93
N ASP A 35 5.73 26.64 2.91
CA ASP A 35 6.20 26.26 4.25
C ASP A 35 5.07 25.65 5.13
N ALA A 36 4.26 24.75 4.57
CA ALA A 36 3.19 24.08 5.30
C ALA A 36 3.76 22.85 6.03
N GLU A 37 4.11 23.05 7.30
CA GLU A 37 4.25 21.97 8.28
C GLU A 37 2.95 21.12 8.24
N ASP A 38 3.09 19.84 7.94
CA ASP A 38 2.02 18.81 7.87
C ASP A 38 0.93 19.00 6.78
N ASN A 39 1.28 18.70 5.53
CA ASN A 39 0.36 18.80 4.38
C ASN A 39 0.41 17.53 3.49
N GLU A 40 -0.74 17.16 2.88
CA GLU A 40 -0.96 16.08 1.89
C GLU A 40 0.15 15.95 0.82
N ALA A 41 0.89 17.03 0.57
CA ALA A 41 2.13 17.14 -0.18
C ALA A 41 3.25 16.16 0.24
N SER A 42 3.52 16.03 1.55
CA SER A 42 4.51 15.09 2.11
C SER A 42 4.14 13.64 1.77
N GLU A 43 2.83 13.37 1.79
CA GLU A 43 2.21 12.09 1.52
C GLU A 43 2.47 11.57 0.10
N LEU A 44 2.52 12.48 -0.88
CA LEU A 44 2.72 12.15 -2.29
C LEU A 44 4.05 11.47 -2.56
N GLN A 45 5.06 11.74 -1.75
CA GLN A 45 6.37 11.12 -1.92
C GLN A 45 6.31 9.61 -1.67
N THR A 46 5.33 9.14 -0.88
CA THR A 46 5.33 7.79 -0.32
C THR A 46 4.49 6.77 -1.09
N TRP A 47 3.34 7.12 -1.67
CA TRP A 47 2.47 6.10 -2.33
C TRP A 47 2.44 6.19 -3.87
N ILE A 48 2.93 7.28 -4.47
CA ILE A 48 2.86 7.52 -5.93
C ILE A 48 3.89 6.72 -6.74
N ASN A 49 4.87 6.13 -6.05
CA ASN A 49 5.93 5.35 -6.67
C ASN A 49 5.70 3.86 -6.42
N PRO A 50 5.81 3.02 -7.47
CA PRO A 50 5.88 1.59 -7.26
C PRO A 50 7.24 1.28 -6.65
N TRP A 51 7.29 1.13 -5.33
CA TRP A 51 8.51 0.75 -4.63
C TRP A 51 8.80 -0.72 -4.92
N ASP A 52 9.91 -0.99 -5.61
CA ASP A 52 10.34 -2.35 -5.89
C ASP A 52 11.06 -2.92 -4.67
N SER A 53 10.31 -3.58 -3.79
CA SER A 53 10.87 -4.29 -2.63
C SER A 53 11.50 -5.63 -3.02
N GLY A 54 11.26 -6.15 -4.23
CA GLY A 54 11.51 -7.55 -4.60
C GLY A 54 10.42 -8.54 -4.12
N LEU A 55 9.42 -8.09 -3.35
CA LEU A 55 8.26 -8.91 -2.94
C LEU A 55 7.47 -9.40 -4.15
N PHE A 56 7.20 -8.48 -5.06
CA PHE A 56 6.19 -8.69 -6.09
C PHE A 56 6.63 -9.75 -7.11
N SER A 57 7.92 -9.84 -7.41
CA SER A 57 8.46 -10.90 -8.26
C SER A 57 8.27 -12.30 -7.66
N HIS A 58 8.30 -12.42 -6.33
CA HIS A 58 8.01 -13.66 -5.61
C HIS A 58 6.51 -13.93 -5.55
N MET A 59 5.68 -12.91 -5.31
CA MET A 59 4.22 -13.04 -5.30
C MET A 59 3.67 -13.56 -6.63
N CYS A 60 4.32 -13.27 -7.76
CA CYS A 60 3.97 -13.85 -9.05
C CYS A 60 3.97 -15.39 -9.06
N GLN A 61 4.60 -16.05 -8.09
CA GLN A 61 4.66 -17.51 -7.97
C GLN A 61 3.70 -18.07 -6.90
N TRP A 62 3.05 -17.22 -6.10
CA TRP A 62 2.19 -17.68 -5.00
C TRP A 62 0.88 -18.27 -5.51
N ASP A 63 0.37 -19.33 -4.87
CA ASP A 63 -1.01 -19.76 -5.10
C ASP A 63 -1.90 -19.08 -4.06
N LEU A 64 -2.75 -18.16 -4.51
CA LEU A 64 -3.66 -17.41 -3.66
C LEU A 64 -5.11 -17.80 -3.92
N THR A 65 -5.33 -18.93 -4.59
CA THR A 65 -6.65 -19.41 -4.99
C THR A 65 -7.60 -19.46 -3.80
N GLY A 66 -8.70 -18.72 -3.90
CA GLY A 66 -9.77 -18.75 -2.90
C GLY A 66 -9.54 -17.89 -1.65
N LEU A 67 -8.36 -17.26 -1.51
CA LEU A 67 -8.06 -16.43 -0.33
C LEU A 67 -8.75 -15.07 -0.40
N ARG A 68 -9.13 -14.54 0.76
CA ARG A 68 -9.59 -13.16 0.93
C ARG A 68 -8.42 -12.31 1.41
N VAL A 69 -7.97 -11.42 0.53
CA VAL A 69 -6.73 -10.67 0.71
C VAL A 69 -7.02 -9.22 1.08
N LEU A 70 -6.27 -8.67 2.02
CA LEU A 70 -6.24 -7.26 2.36
C LEU A 70 -4.87 -6.68 1.98
N ASP A 71 -4.86 -5.70 1.07
CA ASP A 71 -3.69 -4.93 0.67
C ASP A 71 -3.64 -3.63 1.50
N VAL A 72 -2.79 -3.61 2.53
CA VAL A 72 -2.66 -2.51 3.50
C VAL A 72 -1.60 -1.52 3.04
N GLY A 73 -1.99 -0.25 2.97
CA GLY A 73 -1.16 0.78 2.33
C GLY A 73 -1.05 0.50 0.83
N CYS A 74 -2.19 0.23 0.18
CA CYS A 74 -2.22 -0.34 -1.16
C CYS A 74 -1.53 0.56 -2.21
N GLY A 75 -1.42 1.88 -1.97
CA GLY A 75 -0.80 2.82 -2.90
C GLY A 75 -1.40 2.71 -4.29
N LEU A 76 -0.60 2.33 -5.30
CA LEU A 76 -1.08 2.13 -6.68
C LEU A 76 -1.76 0.77 -6.94
N GLY A 77 -1.94 -0.05 -5.91
CA GLY A 77 -2.66 -1.33 -5.94
C GLY A 77 -1.83 -2.54 -6.37
N LEU A 78 -0.50 -2.46 -6.27
CA LEU A 78 0.37 -3.45 -6.89
C LEU A 78 0.24 -4.85 -6.28
N ALA A 79 0.23 -4.97 -4.95
CA ALA A 79 0.07 -6.25 -4.26
C ALA A 79 -1.31 -6.84 -4.51
N GLY A 80 -2.37 -6.04 -4.37
CA GLY A 80 -3.73 -6.48 -4.56
C GLY A 80 -4.05 -6.90 -6.01
N VAL A 81 -3.51 -6.21 -7.02
CA VAL A 81 -3.63 -6.63 -8.43
C VAL A 81 -2.97 -7.99 -8.63
N VAL A 82 -1.74 -8.18 -8.13
CA VAL A 82 -1.07 -9.47 -8.21
C VAL A 82 -1.87 -10.54 -7.48
N ALA A 83 -2.40 -10.25 -6.28
CA ALA A 83 -3.21 -11.19 -5.52
C ALA A 83 -4.44 -11.67 -6.29
N GLY A 84 -5.19 -10.74 -6.90
CA GLY A 84 -6.33 -11.04 -7.75
C GLY A 84 -5.96 -11.91 -8.97
N LEU A 85 -4.86 -11.58 -9.65
CA LEU A 85 -4.35 -12.37 -10.79
C LEU A 85 -3.84 -13.76 -10.39
N ARG A 86 -3.54 -13.97 -9.10
CA ARG A 86 -3.10 -15.26 -8.54
C ARG A 86 -4.23 -16.06 -7.89
N GLY A 87 -5.48 -15.69 -8.15
CA GLY A 87 -6.66 -16.50 -7.83
C GLY A 87 -7.37 -16.16 -6.54
N ALA A 88 -7.01 -15.06 -5.86
CA ALA A 88 -7.73 -14.60 -4.68
C ALA A 88 -9.24 -14.56 -4.94
N ALA A 89 -10.04 -15.01 -3.96
CA ALA A 89 -11.50 -14.90 -4.04
C ALA A 89 -11.94 -13.44 -3.94
N SER A 90 -11.28 -12.67 -3.06
CA SER A 90 -11.51 -11.24 -2.92
C SER A 90 -10.24 -10.48 -2.55
N VAL A 91 -10.22 -9.20 -2.90
CA VAL A 91 -9.15 -8.25 -2.59
C VAL A 91 -9.76 -6.96 -2.05
N CYS A 92 -9.38 -6.58 -0.84
CA CYS A 92 -9.66 -5.26 -0.28
C CYS A 92 -8.42 -4.37 -0.43
N MET A 93 -8.57 -3.26 -1.15
CA MET A 93 -7.55 -2.23 -1.28
C MET A 93 -7.73 -1.21 -0.17
N SER A 94 -6.75 -1.09 0.73
CA SER A 94 -6.85 -0.15 1.84
C SER A 94 -5.66 0.78 1.95
N ASP A 95 -5.94 2.08 2.05
CA ASP A 95 -4.96 3.15 2.21
C ASP A 95 -5.63 4.34 2.92
N ARG A 96 -4.85 5.17 3.60
CA ARG A 96 -5.37 6.42 4.17
C ARG A 96 -5.73 7.43 3.08
N SER A 97 -5.07 7.35 1.93
CA SER A 97 -5.35 8.19 0.78
C SER A 97 -6.51 7.62 -0.04
N LYS A 98 -7.63 8.34 -0.06
CA LYS A 98 -8.76 8.01 -0.93
C LYS A 98 -8.34 7.90 -2.40
N THR A 99 -7.45 8.78 -2.87
CA THR A 99 -6.96 8.73 -4.25
C THR A 99 -6.14 7.47 -4.53
N ALA A 100 -5.32 7.02 -3.58
CA ALA A 100 -4.59 5.76 -3.72
C ALA A 100 -5.56 4.58 -3.89
N VAL A 101 -6.58 4.48 -3.03
CA VAL A 101 -7.62 3.45 -3.12
C VAL A 101 -8.33 3.50 -4.49
N GLU A 102 -8.74 4.68 -4.95
CA GLU A 102 -9.40 4.82 -6.26
C GLU A 102 -8.53 4.37 -7.43
N LEU A 103 -7.23 4.72 -7.42
CA LEU A 103 -6.29 4.30 -8.45
C LEU A 103 -5.96 2.80 -8.39
N ALA A 104 -5.89 2.21 -7.20
CA ALA A 104 -5.72 0.77 -7.01
C ALA A 104 -6.92 -0.02 -7.55
N LEU A 105 -8.14 0.48 -7.34
CA LEU A 105 -9.35 -0.10 -7.93
C LEU A 105 -9.36 0.02 -9.46
N GLU A 106 -8.93 1.15 -10.00
CA GLU A 106 -8.78 1.34 -11.44
C GLU A 106 -7.75 0.35 -12.01
N ALA A 107 -6.63 0.14 -11.31
CA ALA A 107 -5.62 -0.84 -11.68
C ALA A 107 -6.19 -2.27 -11.71
N CYS A 108 -7.00 -2.66 -10.74
CA CYS A 108 -7.67 -3.97 -10.78
C CYS A 108 -8.51 -4.16 -12.04
N ARG A 109 -9.31 -3.14 -12.38
CA ARG A 109 -10.14 -3.17 -13.60
C ARG A 109 -9.30 -3.26 -14.86
N ALA A 110 -8.21 -2.50 -14.94
CA ALA A 110 -7.37 -2.44 -16.13
C ALA A 110 -6.50 -3.69 -16.36
N ASN A 111 -6.34 -4.53 -15.33
CA ASN A 111 -5.63 -5.81 -15.40
C ASN A 111 -6.58 -7.01 -15.41
N ASP A 112 -7.88 -6.79 -15.65
CA ASP A 112 -8.90 -7.86 -15.73
C ASP A 112 -8.92 -8.77 -14.47
N VAL A 113 -8.72 -8.19 -13.28
CA VAL A 113 -8.84 -8.93 -12.02
C VAL A 113 -10.28 -9.44 -11.87
N THR A 114 -10.43 -10.75 -11.74
CA THR A 114 -11.74 -11.43 -11.65
C THR A 114 -12.22 -11.65 -10.21
N ALA A 115 -11.34 -11.47 -9.23
CA ALA A 115 -11.68 -11.51 -7.80
C ALA A 115 -12.74 -10.45 -7.46
N GLU A 116 -13.48 -10.65 -6.36
CA GLU A 116 -14.29 -9.57 -5.81
C GLU A 116 -13.39 -8.47 -5.25
N VAL A 117 -13.43 -7.26 -5.82
CA VAL A 117 -12.57 -6.15 -5.40
C VAL A 117 -13.37 -5.04 -4.74
N ASN A 118 -12.94 -4.59 -3.57
CA ASN A 118 -13.46 -3.40 -2.90
C ASN A 118 -12.33 -2.50 -2.40
N GLY A 119 -12.68 -1.25 -2.06
CA GLY A 119 -11.75 -0.27 -1.53
C GLY A 119 -12.22 0.27 -0.19
N GLN A 120 -11.27 0.49 0.72
CA GLN A 120 -11.52 1.01 2.05
C GLN A 120 -10.52 2.12 2.35
N VAL A 121 -11.00 3.26 2.83
CA VAL A 121 -10.10 4.32 3.31
C VAL A 121 -9.91 4.10 4.80
N SER A 122 -8.68 3.73 5.19
CA SER A 122 -8.32 3.45 6.59
C SER A 122 -7.05 4.18 6.96
N ASP A 123 -7.07 4.84 8.12
CA ASP A 123 -5.87 5.39 8.74
C ASP A 123 -5.42 4.48 9.88
N TRP A 124 -4.37 3.72 9.62
CA TRP A 124 -3.81 2.74 10.55
C TRP A 124 -3.12 3.35 11.76
N ALA A 125 -2.85 4.66 11.73
CA ALA A 125 -2.34 5.39 12.88
C ALA A 125 -3.46 5.87 13.81
N ASP A 126 -4.70 5.90 13.33
CA ASP A 126 -5.87 6.29 14.10
C ASP A 126 -6.52 5.04 14.75
N PRO A 127 -6.53 4.94 16.09
CA PRO A 127 -7.12 3.80 16.79
C PRO A 127 -8.65 3.69 16.61
N ASP A 128 -9.32 4.76 16.18
CA ASP A 128 -10.75 4.78 15.90
C ASP A 128 -11.07 4.43 14.44
N SER A 129 -10.05 4.29 13.58
CA SER A 129 -10.21 3.85 12.20
C SER A 129 -10.45 2.34 12.12
N ASP A 130 -11.35 1.90 11.24
CA ASP A 130 -11.54 0.48 10.99
C ASP A 130 -10.36 -0.08 10.18
N PRO A 131 -9.53 -0.97 10.76
CA PRO A 131 -8.35 -1.48 10.09
C PRO A 131 -8.68 -2.65 9.16
N ALA A 132 -9.91 -3.09 9.00
CA ALA A 132 -10.19 -4.24 8.15
C ALA A 132 -11.54 -4.14 7.44
N PRO A 133 -11.70 -4.81 6.29
CA PRO A 133 -13.02 -4.99 5.70
C PRO A 133 -13.88 -5.82 6.63
N ALA A 134 -15.19 -5.57 6.61
CA ALA A 134 -16.16 -6.36 7.35
C ALA A 134 -16.03 -7.85 6.98
N GLY A 135 -15.81 -8.70 7.98
CA GLY A 135 -15.65 -10.14 7.81
C GLY A 135 -14.23 -10.62 8.18
N THR A 136 -13.86 -11.79 7.67
CA THR A 136 -12.56 -12.41 7.95
C THR A 136 -11.64 -12.28 6.74
N VAL A 137 -10.38 -11.94 7.01
CA VAL A 137 -9.27 -11.85 6.04
C VAL A 137 -8.39 -13.08 6.23
N ASP A 138 -8.01 -13.74 5.13
CA ASP A 138 -7.13 -14.92 5.16
C ASP A 138 -5.64 -14.54 5.02
N LEU A 139 -5.37 -13.41 4.34
CA LEU A 139 -4.02 -12.90 4.12
C LEU A 139 -4.01 -11.36 4.15
N LEU A 140 -3.13 -10.79 4.97
CA LEU A 140 -2.81 -9.37 4.98
C LEU A 140 -1.45 -9.17 4.29
N ILE A 141 -1.39 -8.25 3.33
CA ILE A 141 -0.18 -7.87 2.61
C ILE A 141 0.07 -6.39 2.89
N GLY A 142 1.22 -6.05 3.46
CA GLY A 142 1.68 -4.67 3.59
C GLY A 142 3.05 -4.54 2.93
N ASN A 143 3.11 -3.98 1.72
CA ASN A 143 4.38 -3.74 1.05
C ASN A 143 4.91 -2.36 1.42
N GLU A 144 5.90 -2.36 2.29
CA GLU A 144 6.56 -1.15 2.77
C GLU A 144 5.59 -0.13 3.42
N ALA A 145 4.53 -0.63 4.06
CA ALA A 145 3.61 0.20 4.84
C ALA A 145 4.21 0.73 6.16
N VAL A 146 5.49 0.44 6.44
CA VAL A 146 6.17 0.69 7.72
C VAL A 146 7.18 1.84 7.59
N TYR A 147 6.72 3.04 7.21
CA TYR A 147 7.59 4.23 7.09
C TYR A 147 7.29 5.34 8.11
N VAL A 148 6.07 5.36 8.67
CA VAL A 148 5.60 6.42 9.58
C VAL A 148 5.20 5.85 10.95
N CYS A 149 5.72 4.68 11.31
CA CYS A 149 5.64 4.21 12.69
C CYS A 149 6.82 4.82 13.46
N GLN A 150 6.65 6.05 13.98
CA GLN A 150 7.44 6.46 15.12
C GLN A 150 7.11 5.50 16.28
N ALA A 151 8.07 4.61 16.54
CA ALA A 151 8.13 3.66 17.64
C ALA A 151 7.05 2.55 17.64
N ILE A 152 7.38 1.39 17.06
CA ILE A 152 7.11 0.14 17.80
C ILE A 152 8.14 0.15 18.95
N PRO A 153 7.73 0.30 20.22
CA PRO A 153 8.67 0.28 21.32
C PRO A 153 9.39 -1.07 21.30
N ASN A 154 10.71 -1.03 21.13
CA ASN A 154 11.52 -2.21 21.35
C ASN A 154 11.31 -2.65 22.82
N PRO A 155 10.95 -3.92 23.11
CA PRO A 155 10.69 -4.36 24.48
C PRO A 155 11.88 -4.16 25.44
N SER A 156 13.08 -3.88 24.91
CA SER A 156 14.28 -3.56 25.68
C SER A 156 14.49 -2.07 25.98
N ASP A 157 13.71 -1.15 25.43
CA ASP A 157 14.04 0.28 25.49
C ASP A 157 13.49 0.92 26.78
N SER A 158 14.06 0.49 27.90
CA SER A 158 14.07 1.29 29.11
C SER A 158 15.19 2.35 29.02
N LYS A 159 14.75 3.59 28.81
CA LYS A 159 15.31 4.88 29.26
C LYS A 159 16.07 5.79 28.27
N PRO A 160 15.95 7.12 28.49
CA PRO A 160 15.94 8.14 27.45
C PRO A 160 17.31 8.81 27.28
N GLU A 161 17.56 9.35 26.09
CA GLU A 161 18.13 10.68 25.82
C GLU A 161 18.35 10.82 24.30
N ALA A 162 17.78 11.87 23.72
CA ALA A 162 18.17 12.42 22.41
C ALA A 162 19.20 13.55 22.66
N PRO A 163 19.89 14.14 21.65
CA PRO A 163 19.78 13.96 20.19
C PRO A 163 21.15 13.87 19.46
N ASP A 164 21.15 13.50 18.17
CA ASP A 164 21.74 14.31 17.07
C ASP A 164 21.93 13.49 15.77
N HIS A 165 21.32 14.04 14.71
CA HIS A 165 21.72 14.09 13.31
C HIS A 165 22.20 12.83 12.53
N HIS A 166 21.40 12.54 11.50
CA HIS A 166 21.76 12.04 10.16
C HIS A 166 22.52 10.71 10.07
N SER A 167 21.76 9.62 9.99
CA SER A 167 21.82 8.69 8.85
C SER A 167 20.76 7.59 9.04
N VAL A 168 19.92 7.34 8.04
CA VAL A 168 19.24 6.04 7.94
C VAL A 168 19.68 5.40 6.64
N ARG A 169 20.70 4.56 6.77
CA ARG A 169 21.01 3.50 5.81
C ARG A 169 19.99 2.38 6.04
N GLY A 170 19.33 1.97 4.94
CA GLY A 170 18.87 0.62 4.62
C GLY A 170 18.11 -0.20 5.66
N GLY A 171 16.93 -0.70 5.27
CA GLY A 171 16.30 -1.84 5.93
C GLY A 171 15.05 -2.30 5.18
N GLN A 172 15.17 -3.35 4.38
CA GLN A 172 14.00 -4.09 3.89
C GLN A 172 13.26 -4.67 5.10
N SER A 173 11.96 -4.39 5.19
CA SER A 173 11.09 -5.02 6.18
C SER A 173 9.87 -5.58 5.46
N TYR A 174 9.80 -6.90 5.42
CA TYR A 174 8.62 -7.65 4.99
C TYR A 174 7.84 -8.04 6.24
N CYS A 175 6.58 -7.62 6.34
CA CYS A 175 5.65 -8.18 7.32
C CYS A 175 4.53 -8.88 6.57
N ALA A 176 4.63 -10.20 6.44
CA ALA A 176 3.53 -11.06 6.04
C ALA A 176 3.18 -11.91 7.26
N SER A 177 2.16 -11.53 8.01
CA SER A 177 1.59 -12.38 9.05
C SER A 177 0.42 -13.16 8.46
N ALA A 178 0.59 -14.47 8.26
CA ALA A 178 -0.54 -15.36 8.04
C ALA A 178 -1.28 -15.52 9.38
N ALA A 179 -2.45 -14.90 9.52
CA ALA A 179 -3.32 -15.16 10.65
C ALA A 179 -4.05 -16.50 10.38
N SER A 180 -3.51 -17.61 10.88
CA SER A 180 -4.30 -18.85 10.92
C SER A 180 -5.35 -18.70 12.02
N THR A 181 -6.62 -18.53 11.66
CA THR A 181 -7.71 -18.81 12.58
C THR A 181 -7.73 -20.32 12.82
N ALA A 182 -7.19 -20.71 13.98
CA ALA A 182 -7.35 -22.07 14.48
C ALA A 182 -8.84 -22.38 14.66
N GLN A 183 -9.20 -23.61 14.27
CA GLN A 183 -10.55 -24.19 14.29
C GLN A 183 -11.26 -24.09 15.65
#